data_AF-A0A7X3SJB1-F1
#
_entry.id   AF-A0A7X3SJB1-F1
#
_cell.length_a   1.000
_cell.length_b   1.000
_cell.length_c   1.000
_cell.angle_alpha   90.00
_cell.angle_beta   90.00
_cell.angle_gamma   90.00
#
_symmetry.space_group_name_H-M   'P 1'
#
loop_
_entity.id
_entity.type
_entity.pdbx_description
1 polymer ?
#
loop_
_entity_poly.entity_id
_entity_poly.type
_entity_poly.pdbx_seq_one_letter_code
_entity_poly.pdbx_strand_id
1 'polypeptide(L)'
;MTFYTYTPVLIIGLASSVISGILGISKQKKYARYASLIAIICIAILFYVSHGIDVYYDKRFYDSVISLQILGSPEIFNEWVWRLMCLIGNKLGLDFFTFRLCVLLVLLTLVYSSIKKYCSDYGWVLLVYLTYFIYVDAMQLQNTIAMCIFMISLKYVIDRENGRNIFKFMIALALAAEIHSAYWVSFIYLILFIKDKKTISKLLVGLEVLLIGITYLNNNYVPIVSTMMASTTDSRLSNYSSSATIRSWIVIFMLLIVYTICIYLIHYHNKKNYAYYEKVMNESELERFQNKNDFLSLVLIIDIISFLIIPMNMMITHMNRLIRNIAMLQYLCIFSNYKYISRKGVQRVFLMGGVVVTVIVWRIFEFHYNSDYEQVVVPVLRGLYFYE
;
A
#
# COMPACT_ATOMS: atom_id res chain seq x y z
N MET A 1 -0.28 35.91 5.03
CA MET A 1 0.09 35.03 3.90
C MET A 1 0.64 33.75 4.51
N THR A 2 -0.16 32.68 4.58
CA THR A 2 0.24 31.41 5.20
C THR A 2 1.30 30.73 4.35
N PHE A 3 2.57 30.75 4.79
CA PHE A 3 3.68 30.11 4.09
C PHE A 3 3.66 28.60 4.31
N TYR A 4 3.68 27.82 3.23
CA TYR A 4 3.87 26.38 3.27
C TYR A 4 5.37 26.05 3.30
N THR A 5 5.95 26.08 4.50
CA THR A 5 7.40 25.95 4.78
C THR A 5 8.09 24.80 4.05
N TYR A 6 7.43 23.65 3.91
CA TYR A 6 8.00 22.43 3.33
C TYR A 6 7.61 22.18 1.87
N THR A 7 6.93 23.13 1.21
CA THR A 7 6.69 23.07 -0.24
C THR A 7 7.97 22.94 -1.06
N PRO A 8 9.07 23.65 -0.75
CA PRO A 8 10.33 23.46 -1.46
C PRO A 8 10.86 22.03 -1.36
N VAL A 9 10.71 21.36 -0.21
CA VAL A 9 11.11 19.96 -0.02
C VAL A 9 10.30 19.03 -0.92
N LEU A 10 8.99 19.23 -1.01
CA LEU A 10 8.13 18.49 -1.93
C LEU A 10 8.55 18.71 -3.39
N ILE A 11 8.78 19.96 -3.80
CA ILE A 11 9.18 20.29 -5.19
C ILE A 11 10.51 19.62 -5.54
N ILE A 12 11.50 19.67 -4.64
CA ILE A 12 12.79 19.00 -4.83
C ILE A 12 12.59 17.48 -4.95
N GLY A 13 11.76 16.88 -4.10
CA GLY A 13 11.43 15.45 -4.16
C GLY A 13 10.77 15.05 -5.49
N LEU A 14 9.79 15.83 -5.96
CA LEU A 14 9.10 15.60 -7.23
C LEU A 14 10.06 15.73 -8.42
N ALA A 15 10.85 16.81 -8.46
CA ALA A 15 11.85 17.03 -9.51
C ALA A 15 12.89 15.91 -9.53
N SER A 16 13.39 15.49 -8.37
CA SER A 16 14.36 14.39 -8.24
C SER A 16 13.76 13.06 -8.69
N SER A 17 12.48 12.82 -8.45
CA SER A 17 11.76 11.62 -8.91
C SER A 17 11.63 11.59 -10.44
N VAL A 18 11.28 12.72 -11.06
CA VAL A 18 11.24 12.87 -12.52
C VAL A 18 12.61 12.65 -13.14
N ILE A 19 13.64 13.32 -12.60
CA ILE A 19 15.04 13.17 -13.05
C ILE A 19 15.46 11.70 -12.95
N SER A 20 15.19 11.04 -11.81
CA SER A 20 15.48 9.62 -11.61
C SER A 20 14.80 8.73 -12.65
N GLY A 21 13.51 8.98 -12.93
CA GLY A 21 12.74 8.25 -13.94
C GLY A 21 13.30 8.40 -15.36
N ILE A 22 13.66 9.62 -15.77
CA ILE A 22 14.26 9.91 -17.08
C ILE A 22 15.64 9.25 -17.19
N LEU A 23 16.49 9.40 -16.18
CA LEU A 23 17.85 8.85 -16.15
C LEU A 23 17.86 7.32 -16.07
N GLY A 24 16.85 6.73 -15.43
CA GLY A 24 16.63 5.28 -15.41
C GLY A 24 16.39 4.73 -16.82
N ILE A 25 15.54 5.42 -17.60
CA ILE A 25 15.25 5.07 -18.99
C ILE A 25 16.50 5.25 -19.88
N SER A 26 17.30 6.30 -19.67
CA SER A 26 18.52 6.57 -20.44
C SER A 26 19.72 5.68 -20.07
N LYS A 27 19.51 4.65 -19.23
CA LYS A 27 20.54 3.72 -18.71
C LYS A 27 21.64 4.40 -17.89
N GLN A 28 21.47 5.65 -17.46
CA GLN A 28 22.38 6.38 -16.57
C GLN A 28 22.16 6.02 -15.10
N LYS A 29 22.32 4.72 -14.77
CA LYS A 29 21.89 4.12 -13.49
C LYS A 29 22.50 4.78 -12.25
N LYS A 30 23.75 5.28 -12.33
CA LYS A 30 24.42 5.94 -11.19
C LYS A 30 23.69 7.22 -10.78
N TYR A 31 23.43 8.11 -11.74
CA TYR A 31 22.75 9.39 -11.50
C TYR A 31 21.28 9.20 -11.15
N ALA A 32 20.61 8.21 -11.78
CA ALA A 32 19.25 7.85 -11.42
C ALA A 32 19.11 7.46 -9.94
N ARG A 33 20.09 6.73 -9.38
CA ARG A 33 20.13 6.34 -7.97
C ARG A 33 20.32 7.54 -7.04
N TYR A 34 21.21 8.47 -7.38
CA TYR A 34 21.39 9.69 -6.58
C TYR A 34 20.11 10.53 -6.55
N ALA A 35 19.45 10.67 -7.69
CA ALA A 35 18.17 11.37 -7.76
C ALA A 35 17.07 10.64 -6.94
N SER A 36 17.00 9.30 -6.97
CA SER A 36 16.09 8.56 -6.08
C SER A 36 16.40 8.78 -4.60
N LEU A 37 17.68 8.84 -4.22
CA LEU A 37 18.09 9.07 -2.85
C LEU A 37 17.64 10.45 -2.35
N ILE A 38 17.77 11.49 -3.18
CA ILE A 38 17.27 12.83 -2.85
C ILE A 38 15.76 12.80 -2.62
N ALA A 39 15.00 12.11 -3.49
CA ALA A 39 13.55 11.95 -3.31
C ALA A 39 13.20 11.21 -2.00
N ILE A 40 13.95 10.16 -1.64
CA ILE A 40 13.76 9.42 -0.37
C ILE A 40 14.08 10.30 0.83
N ILE A 41 15.13 11.13 0.78
CA ILE A 41 15.44 12.10 1.84
C ILE A 41 14.31 13.11 1.98
N CYS A 42 13.75 13.61 0.87
CA CYS A 42 12.59 14.51 0.92
C CYS A 42 11.37 13.84 1.57
N ILE A 43 11.09 12.58 1.22
CA ILE A 43 10.04 11.78 1.88
C ILE A 43 10.30 11.70 3.39
N ALA A 44 11.52 11.37 3.80
CA ALA A 44 11.89 11.25 5.21
C ALA A 44 11.68 12.57 5.97
N ILE A 45 12.08 13.71 5.38
CA ILE A 45 11.83 15.04 5.96
C ILE A 45 10.33 15.31 6.09
N LEU A 46 9.54 15.07 5.04
CA LEU A 46 8.09 15.30 5.05
C LEU A 46 7.38 14.43 6.10
N PHE A 47 7.83 13.19 6.31
CA PHE A 47 7.34 12.36 7.40
C PHE A 47 7.69 12.94 8.76
N TYR A 48 8.95 13.33 8.98
CA TYR A 48 9.42 13.86 10.26
C TYR A 48 8.64 15.11 10.69
N VAL A 49 8.41 16.05 9.77
CA VAL A 49 7.82 17.36 10.06
C VAL A 49 6.29 17.37 10.08
N SER A 50 5.65 16.28 9.68
CA SER A 50 4.19 16.25 9.53
C SER A 50 3.47 16.15 10.88
N HIS A 51 2.49 17.04 11.10
CA HIS A 51 1.76 17.18 12.37
C HIS A 51 0.23 17.28 12.16
N GLY A 52 -0.45 16.17 11.91
CA GLY A 52 -1.93 16.14 11.84
C GLY A 52 -2.59 15.58 13.10
N ILE A 53 -3.92 15.50 13.07
CA ILE A 53 -4.72 14.99 14.20
C ILE A 53 -4.39 13.54 14.54
N ASP A 54 -4.24 12.68 13.53
CA ASP A 54 -3.84 11.27 13.71
C ASP A 54 -2.45 11.17 14.33
N VAL A 55 -1.51 12.00 13.86
CA VAL A 55 -0.14 12.08 14.38
C VAL A 55 -0.13 12.53 15.85
N TYR A 56 -1.00 13.47 16.21
CA TYR A 56 -1.16 13.90 17.59
C TYR A 56 -1.65 12.76 18.50
N TYR A 57 -2.64 11.98 18.05
CA TYR A 57 -3.11 10.82 18.81
C TYR A 57 -2.05 9.73 18.93
N ASP A 58 -1.32 9.44 17.86
CA ASP A 58 -0.19 8.49 17.88
C ASP A 58 0.91 8.96 18.83
N LYS A 59 1.23 10.27 18.83
CA LYS A 59 2.21 10.85 19.76
C LYS A 59 1.74 10.74 21.21
N ARG A 60 0.50 11.14 21.51
CA ARG A 60 -0.06 11.05 22.87
C ARG A 60 -0.07 9.61 23.36
N PHE A 61 -0.41 8.67 22.48
CA PHE A 61 -0.35 7.25 22.79
C PHE A 61 1.09 6.83 23.09
N TYR A 62 2.04 7.16 22.20
CA TYR A 62 3.47 6.87 22.39
C TYR A 62 3.98 7.39 23.74
N ASP A 63 3.72 8.66 24.06
CA ASP A 63 4.15 9.30 25.31
C ASP A 63 3.55 8.62 26.56
N SER A 64 2.40 7.94 26.42
CA SER A 64 1.77 7.19 27.51
C SER A 64 2.37 5.80 27.74
N VAL A 65 3.02 5.19 26.75
CA VAL A 65 3.55 3.81 26.84
C VAL A 65 4.96 3.81 27.45
N ILE A 66 5.02 3.95 28.77
CA ILE A 66 6.29 4.08 29.53
C ILE A 66 6.73 2.81 30.29
N SER A 67 5.85 1.82 30.45
CA SER A 67 6.12 0.60 31.22
C SER A 67 5.50 -0.66 30.59
N LEU A 68 6.03 -1.83 30.97
CA LEU A 68 5.53 -3.13 30.52
C LEU A 68 4.08 -3.39 30.96
N GLN A 69 3.63 -2.79 32.07
CA GLN A 69 2.26 -2.96 32.55
C GLN A 69 1.22 -2.39 31.55
N ILE A 70 1.60 -1.37 30.77
CA ILE A 70 0.73 -0.71 29.79
C ILE A 70 0.55 -1.55 28.52
N LEU A 71 1.40 -2.56 28.30
CA LEU A 71 1.24 -3.50 27.19
C LEU A 71 -0.01 -4.38 27.37
N GLY A 72 -0.37 -4.71 28.61
CA GLY A 72 -1.42 -5.69 28.90
C GLY A 72 -1.11 -7.09 28.37
N SER A 73 -2.13 -7.94 28.32
CA SER A 73 -2.09 -9.25 27.66
C SER A 73 -2.04 -9.11 26.13
N PRO A 74 -1.29 -9.96 25.43
CA PRO A 74 -1.37 -10.07 23.98
C PRO A 74 -2.74 -10.64 23.61
N GLU A 75 -3.67 -9.75 23.27
CA GLU A 75 -5.02 -10.07 22.81
C GLU A 75 -5.16 -9.72 21.34
N ILE A 76 -5.87 -10.56 20.59
CA ILE A 76 -6.17 -10.33 19.18
C ILE A 76 -6.92 -8.99 19.06
N PHE A 77 -6.52 -8.17 18.08
CA PHE A 77 -7.06 -6.81 17.84
C PHE A 77 -6.61 -5.72 18.83
N ASN A 78 -5.71 -6.02 19.78
CA ASN A 78 -5.20 -5.01 20.74
C ASN A 78 -3.93 -4.28 20.24
N GLU A 79 -3.50 -4.55 19.01
CA GLU A 79 -2.34 -3.93 18.34
C GLU A 79 -1.07 -4.06 19.19
N TRP A 80 -0.85 -5.25 19.77
CA TRP A 80 0.16 -5.45 20.82
C TRP A 80 1.59 -5.18 20.33
N VAL A 81 1.87 -5.52 19.07
CA VAL A 81 3.19 -5.28 18.45
C VAL A 81 3.46 -3.78 18.30
N TRP A 82 2.46 -2.98 17.94
CA TRP A 82 2.60 -1.52 17.91
C TRP A 82 2.97 -0.97 19.30
N ARG A 83 2.26 -1.41 20.35
CA ARG A 83 2.54 -0.98 21.74
C ARG A 83 3.97 -1.34 22.16
N LEU A 84 4.43 -2.54 21.81
CA LEU A 84 5.80 -2.99 22.08
C LEU A 84 6.83 -2.10 21.37
N MET A 85 6.59 -1.73 20.11
CA MET A 85 7.46 -0.81 19.38
C MET A 85 7.54 0.56 20.05
N CYS A 86 6.40 1.12 20.49
CA CYS A 86 6.39 2.39 21.24
C CYS A 86 7.21 2.29 22.54
N LEU A 87 7.02 1.21 23.30
CA LEU A 87 7.78 0.99 24.54
C LEU A 87 9.29 0.93 24.28
N ILE A 88 9.72 0.21 23.24
CA ILE A 88 11.14 0.13 22.87
C ILE A 88 11.67 1.52 22.52
N GLY A 89 10.92 2.29 21.72
CA GLY A 89 11.29 3.67 21.38
C GLY A 89 11.48 4.55 22.63
N ASN A 90 10.51 4.53 23.55
CA ASN A 90 10.60 5.29 24.80
C ASN A 90 11.78 4.85 25.66
N LYS A 91 12.07 3.55 25.75
CA LYS A 91 13.21 3.01 26.50
C LYS A 91 14.57 3.38 25.88
N LEU A 92 14.61 3.64 24.58
CA LEU A 92 15.78 4.18 23.90
C LEU A 92 15.93 5.71 24.05
N GLY A 93 14.98 6.38 24.71
CA GLY A 93 15.00 7.83 24.91
C GLY A 93 14.71 8.62 23.64
N LEU A 94 14.05 8.02 22.65
CA LEU A 94 13.65 8.71 21.42
C LEU A 94 12.38 9.53 21.68
N ASP A 95 12.31 10.75 21.15
CA ASP A 95 11.01 11.42 21.00
C ASP A 95 10.20 10.74 19.89
N PHE A 96 8.88 10.95 19.89
CA PHE A 96 7.98 10.33 18.93
C PHE A 96 8.35 10.56 17.46
N PHE A 97 8.80 11.76 17.08
CA PHE A 97 9.13 12.08 15.68
C PHE A 97 10.43 11.40 15.25
N THR A 98 11.42 11.35 16.14
CA THR A 98 12.64 10.58 15.91
C THR A 98 12.36 9.08 15.81
N PHE A 99 11.55 8.52 16.73
CA PHE A 99 11.11 7.12 16.68
C PHE A 99 10.41 6.80 15.36
N ARG A 100 9.44 7.62 14.96
CA ARG A 100 8.68 7.50 13.72
C ARG A 100 9.61 7.49 12.49
N LEU A 101 10.56 8.42 12.43
CA LEU A 101 11.54 8.50 11.34
C LEU A 101 12.42 7.23 11.28
N CYS A 102 12.95 6.78 12.41
CA CYS A 102 13.79 5.58 12.48
C CYS A 102 13.04 4.33 11.99
N VAL A 103 11.81 4.11 12.46
CA VAL A 103 10.97 2.97 12.06
C VAL A 103 10.71 2.99 10.55
N LEU A 104 10.36 4.15 10.00
CA LEU A 104 10.11 4.29 8.56
C LEU A 104 11.36 4.02 7.72
N LEU A 105 12.53 4.54 8.12
CA LEU A 105 13.78 4.30 7.39
C LEU A 105 14.16 2.82 7.36
N VAL A 106 14.00 2.11 8.49
CA VAL A 106 14.22 0.67 8.56
C VAL A 106 13.26 -0.08 7.63
N LEU A 107 11.96 0.22 7.70
CA LEU A 107 10.95 -0.46 6.90
C LEU A 107 11.08 -0.18 5.41
N LEU A 108 11.31 1.07 5.00
CA LEU A 108 11.55 1.43 3.60
C LEU A 108 12.79 0.72 3.04
N THR A 109 13.85 0.59 3.84
CA THR A 109 15.05 -0.17 3.46
C THR A 109 14.74 -1.65 3.26
N LEU A 110 13.94 -2.25 4.17
CA LEU A 110 13.52 -3.65 4.07
C LEU A 110 12.59 -3.89 2.88
N VAL A 111 11.64 -3.00 2.62
CA VAL A 111 10.76 -3.03 1.44
C VAL A 111 11.60 -2.96 0.18
N TYR A 112 12.48 -1.96 0.05
CA TYR A 112 13.41 -1.85 -1.09
C TYR A 112 14.22 -3.13 -1.29
N SER A 113 14.79 -3.68 -0.22
CA SER A 113 15.58 -4.92 -0.29
C SER A 113 14.75 -6.12 -0.79
N SER A 114 13.45 -6.15 -0.49
CA SER A 114 12.53 -7.25 -0.84
C SER A 114 12.03 -7.13 -2.28
N ILE A 115 11.78 -5.91 -2.77
CA ILE A 115 11.21 -5.68 -4.11
C ILE A 115 12.26 -5.42 -5.19
N LYS A 116 13.53 -5.15 -4.82
CA LYS A 116 14.54 -4.72 -5.79
C LYS A 116 14.88 -5.70 -6.90
N LYS A 117 14.64 -7.00 -6.68
CA LYS A 117 14.80 -8.03 -7.71
C LYS A 117 13.70 -7.99 -8.77
N TYR A 118 12.54 -7.43 -8.41
CA TYR A 118 11.34 -7.38 -9.26
C TYR A 118 11.11 -6.02 -9.92
N CYS A 119 11.79 -4.97 -9.46
CA CYS A 119 11.56 -3.59 -9.92
C CYS A 119 12.86 -2.90 -10.31
N SER A 120 12.84 -2.13 -11.41
CA SER A 120 14.03 -1.38 -11.87
C SER A 120 13.88 0.13 -11.86
N ASP A 121 12.64 0.64 -11.92
CA ASP A 121 12.37 2.04 -12.24
C ASP A 121 11.62 2.72 -11.08
N TYR A 122 12.35 3.00 -10.00
CA TYR A 122 11.80 3.58 -8.77
C TYR A 122 11.41 5.05 -8.91
N GLY A 123 12.06 5.82 -9.81
CA GLY A 123 11.81 7.26 -9.94
C GLY A 123 10.35 7.60 -10.23
N TRP A 124 9.71 6.87 -11.14
CA TRP A 124 8.29 7.09 -11.47
C TRP A 124 7.35 6.67 -10.33
N VAL A 125 7.72 5.62 -9.59
CA VAL A 125 6.96 5.19 -8.40
C VAL A 125 7.06 6.24 -7.29
N LEU A 126 8.26 6.78 -7.05
CA LEU A 126 8.50 7.85 -6.09
C LEU A 126 7.75 9.13 -6.47
N LEU A 127 7.63 9.42 -7.76
CA LEU A 127 6.83 10.54 -8.25
C LEU A 127 5.35 10.38 -7.86
N VAL A 128 4.77 9.21 -8.12
CA VAL A 128 3.38 8.90 -7.73
C VAL A 128 3.22 8.95 -6.21
N TYR A 129 4.19 8.41 -5.47
CA TYR A 129 4.20 8.44 -4.00
C TYR A 129 4.15 9.86 -3.45
N LEU A 130 5.04 10.73 -3.93
CA LEU A 130 5.12 12.14 -3.51
C LEU A 130 3.94 13.00 -3.98
N THR A 131 3.23 12.58 -5.03
CA THR A 131 2.05 13.31 -5.52
C THR A 131 0.80 13.02 -4.68
N TYR A 132 0.75 11.86 -4.03
CA TYR A 132 -0.47 11.37 -3.40
C TYR A 132 -0.22 10.65 -2.06
N PHE A 133 0.47 9.49 -2.08
CA PHE A 133 0.57 8.61 -0.91
C PHE A 133 1.22 9.27 0.29
N ILE A 134 2.23 10.12 0.08
CA ILE A 134 3.01 10.76 1.15
C ILE A 134 2.12 11.44 2.19
N TYR A 135 1.04 12.10 1.78
CA TYR A 135 0.22 12.86 2.71
C TYR A 135 -0.56 11.95 3.64
N VAL A 136 -1.14 10.88 3.09
CA VAL A 136 -1.96 9.96 3.88
C VAL A 136 -1.09 9.03 4.72
N ASP A 137 0.00 8.52 4.15
CA ASP A 137 0.92 7.63 4.86
C ASP A 137 1.67 8.36 5.98
N ALA A 138 1.93 9.66 5.81
CA ALA A 138 2.44 10.50 6.89
C ALA A 138 1.42 10.58 8.04
N MET A 139 0.13 10.77 7.78
CA MET A 139 -0.85 10.83 8.88
C MET A 139 -1.10 9.47 9.54
N GLN A 140 -1.07 8.39 8.77
CA GLN A 140 -1.51 7.05 9.21
C GLN A 140 -0.34 6.11 9.46
N LEU A 141 0.50 6.41 10.46
CA LEU A 141 1.76 5.71 10.72
C LEU A 141 1.59 4.18 10.87
N GLN A 142 0.64 3.74 11.70
CA GLN A 142 0.39 2.31 11.93
C GLN A 142 0.04 1.57 10.64
N ASN A 143 -0.83 2.13 9.81
CA ASN A 143 -1.18 1.58 8.50
C ASN A 143 0.04 1.52 7.57
N THR A 144 0.86 2.56 7.54
CA THR A 144 2.09 2.61 6.72
C THR A 144 3.10 1.53 7.15
N ILE A 145 3.26 1.31 8.46
CA ILE A 145 4.13 0.25 8.98
C ILE A 145 3.59 -1.13 8.58
N ALA A 146 2.30 -1.38 8.81
CA ALA A 146 1.65 -2.64 8.45
C ALA A 146 1.71 -2.92 6.94
N MET A 147 1.56 -1.88 6.10
CA MET A 147 1.77 -1.94 4.65
C MET A 147 3.18 -2.40 4.30
N CYS A 148 4.21 -1.79 4.90
CA CYS A 148 5.59 -2.17 4.63
C CYS A 148 5.84 -3.65 4.97
N ILE A 149 5.33 -4.13 6.11
CA ILE A 149 5.45 -5.53 6.51
C ILE A 149 4.71 -6.45 5.53
N PHE A 150 3.50 -6.09 5.11
CA PHE A 150 2.76 -6.81 4.08
C PHE A 150 3.54 -6.90 2.76
N MET A 151 4.11 -5.78 2.28
CA MET A 151 4.93 -5.78 1.05
C MET A 151 6.17 -6.68 1.19
N ILE A 152 6.85 -6.65 2.35
CA ILE A 152 8.00 -7.53 2.63
C ILE A 152 7.59 -9.00 2.60
N SER A 153 6.38 -9.32 3.07
CA SER A 153 5.87 -10.69 3.14
C SER A 153 5.69 -11.34 1.75
N LEU A 154 5.43 -10.53 0.70
CA LEU A 154 5.15 -11.04 -0.65
C LEU A 154 6.30 -11.84 -1.26
N LYS A 155 7.56 -11.61 -0.84
CA LYS A 155 8.71 -12.41 -1.29
C LYS A 155 8.55 -13.90 -0.94
N TYR A 156 7.89 -14.22 0.17
CA TYR A 156 7.64 -15.60 0.59
C TYR A 156 6.56 -16.28 -0.28
N VAL A 157 5.71 -15.50 -0.95
CA VAL A 157 4.69 -16.01 -1.88
C VAL A 157 5.26 -16.25 -3.28
N ILE A 158 6.39 -15.64 -3.63
CA ILE A 158 7.02 -15.84 -4.95
C ILE A 158 7.85 -17.13 -4.91
N ASP A 159 8.59 -17.34 -3.81
CA ASP A 159 9.45 -18.50 -3.64
C ASP A 159 8.65 -19.71 -3.06
N ARG A 160 7.60 -20.16 -3.73
CA ARG A 160 6.54 -21.06 -3.17
C ARG A 160 6.95 -22.47 -2.80
N GLU A 161 8.13 -22.92 -3.21
CA GLU A 161 8.51 -24.34 -3.16
C GLU A 161 8.75 -24.88 -1.75
N ASN A 162 8.73 -24.01 -0.73
CA ASN A 162 9.01 -24.38 0.65
C ASN A 162 7.80 -24.12 1.55
N GLY A 163 7.26 -25.16 2.20
CA GLY A 163 6.19 -25.01 3.20
C GLY A 163 6.55 -24.05 4.35
N ARG A 164 7.84 -23.86 4.62
CA ARG A 164 8.34 -22.83 5.55
C ARG A 164 7.96 -21.40 5.14
N ASN A 165 7.75 -21.15 3.86
CA ASN A 165 7.40 -19.82 3.36
C ASN A 165 5.92 -19.48 3.62
N ILE A 166 5.02 -20.47 3.70
CA ILE A 166 3.65 -20.25 4.19
C ILE A 166 3.71 -19.75 5.63
N PHE A 167 4.47 -20.42 6.48
CA PHE A 167 4.61 -20.04 7.89
C PHE A 167 5.23 -18.66 8.06
N LYS A 168 6.29 -18.32 7.31
CA LYS A 168 6.89 -16.97 7.32
C LYS A 168 5.90 -15.91 6.85
N PHE A 169 5.10 -16.21 5.84
CA PHE A 169 4.05 -15.32 5.36
C PHE A 169 2.97 -15.09 6.42
N MET A 170 2.48 -16.15 7.07
CA MET A 170 1.53 -16.06 8.18
C MET A 170 2.05 -15.22 9.34
N ILE A 171 3.31 -15.43 9.75
CA ILE A 171 3.93 -14.61 10.80
C ILE A 171 3.97 -13.14 10.38
N ALA A 172 4.38 -12.84 9.15
CA ALA A 172 4.43 -11.46 8.67
C ALA A 172 3.03 -10.81 8.63
N LEU A 173 2.00 -11.56 8.23
CA LEU A 173 0.61 -11.07 8.29
C LEU A 173 0.13 -10.84 9.71
N ALA A 174 0.43 -11.75 10.64
CA ALA A 174 0.11 -11.58 12.06
C ALA A 174 0.81 -10.34 12.65
N LEU A 175 2.10 -10.12 12.32
CA LEU A 175 2.83 -8.93 12.73
C LEU A 175 2.20 -7.64 12.16
N ALA A 176 1.80 -7.64 10.89
CA ALA A 176 1.11 -6.49 10.29
C ALA A 176 -0.26 -6.23 10.95
N ALA A 177 -1.02 -7.28 11.25
CA ALA A 177 -2.33 -7.21 11.90
C ALA A 177 -2.24 -6.74 13.36
N GLU A 178 -1.17 -7.12 14.06
CA GLU A 178 -0.88 -6.65 15.42
C GLU A 178 -0.22 -5.26 15.47
N ILE A 179 0.06 -4.66 14.31
CA ILE A 179 0.44 -3.25 14.22
C ILE A 179 -0.78 -2.41 13.82
N HIS A 180 -1.59 -2.92 12.90
CA HIS A 180 -2.83 -2.27 12.51
C HIS A 180 -3.91 -3.32 12.27
N SER A 181 -4.94 -3.31 13.10
CA SER A 181 -6.00 -4.34 13.15
C SER A 181 -6.70 -4.61 11.81
N ALA A 182 -6.80 -3.62 10.91
CA ALA A 182 -7.36 -3.81 9.57
C ALA A 182 -6.62 -4.89 8.74
N TYR A 183 -5.35 -5.17 9.05
CA TYR A 183 -4.55 -6.15 8.33
C TYR A 183 -4.90 -7.61 8.64
N TRP A 184 -5.78 -7.89 9.60
CA TRP A 184 -6.38 -9.23 9.77
C TRP A 184 -7.07 -9.70 8.49
N VAL A 185 -7.66 -8.79 7.71
CA VAL A 185 -8.26 -9.10 6.40
C VAL A 185 -7.23 -9.66 5.42
N SER A 186 -5.94 -9.30 5.55
CA SER A 186 -4.88 -9.76 4.64
C SER A 186 -4.64 -11.28 4.71
N PHE A 187 -5.18 -11.99 5.70
CA PHE A 187 -5.15 -13.45 5.74
C PHE A 187 -5.89 -14.12 4.57
N ILE A 188 -6.80 -13.41 3.88
CA ILE A 188 -7.40 -13.90 2.62
C ILE A 188 -6.33 -14.24 1.56
N TYR A 189 -5.17 -13.59 1.62
CA TYR A 189 -4.06 -13.85 0.70
C TYR A 189 -3.34 -15.18 0.95
N LEU A 190 -3.68 -15.93 2.01
CA LEU A 190 -3.21 -17.32 2.15
C LEU A 190 -3.68 -18.22 1.01
N ILE A 191 -4.78 -17.85 0.33
CA ILE A 191 -5.26 -18.51 -0.88
C ILE A 191 -4.19 -18.55 -1.97
N LEU A 192 -3.22 -17.62 -1.96
CA LEU A 192 -2.10 -17.61 -2.92
C LEU A 192 -1.26 -18.90 -2.87
N PHE A 193 -1.26 -19.66 -1.77
CA PHE A 193 -0.49 -20.89 -1.65
C PHE A 193 -1.22 -22.14 -2.15
N ILE A 194 -2.48 -22.03 -2.54
CA ILE A 194 -3.22 -23.20 -3.03
C ILE A 194 -2.81 -23.51 -4.48
N LYS A 195 -2.59 -24.80 -4.78
CA LYS A 195 -2.06 -25.26 -6.07
C LYS A 195 -3.06 -25.11 -7.23
N ASP A 196 -4.33 -25.46 -7.01
CA ASP A 196 -5.36 -25.40 -8.06
C ASP A 196 -5.93 -23.99 -8.23
N LYS A 197 -5.16 -23.12 -8.88
CA LYS A 197 -5.53 -21.72 -9.10
C LYS A 197 -6.80 -21.57 -9.93
N LYS A 198 -7.06 -22.46 -10.90
CA LYS A 198 -8.16 -22.28 -11.87
C LYS A 198 -9.51 -22.52 -11.22
N THR A 199 -9.65 -23.59 -10.44
CA THR A 199 -10.88 -23.89 -9.71
C THR A 199 -11.15 -22.82 -8.65
N ILE A 200 -10.11 -22.41 -7.95
CA ILE A 200 -10.22 -21.41 -6.89
C ILE A 200 -10.59 -20.04 -7.43
N SER A 201 -10.00 -19.58 -8.54
CA SER A 201 -10.40 -18.32 -9.15
C SER A 201 -11.88 -18.30 -9.54
N LYS A 202 -12.44 -19.42 -10.02
CA LYS A 202 -13.88 -19.49 -10.32
C LYS A 202 -14.74 -19.41 -9.05
N LEU A 203 -14.34 -20.12 -8.00
CA LEU A 203 -15.03 -20.08 -6.71
C LEU A 203 -14.96 -18.69 -6.07
N LEU A 204 -13.80 -18.04 -6.16
CA LEU A 204 -13.58 -16.67 -5.68
C LEU A 204 -14.48 -15.67 -6.38
N VAL A 205 -14.50 -15.67 -7.72
CA VAL A 205 -15.38 -14.76 -8.48
C VAL A 205 -16.85 -15.01 -8.14
N GLY A 206 -17.27 -16.27 -8.01
CA GLY A 206 -18.64 -16.60 -7.58
C GLY A 206 -18.95 -16.09 -6.17
N LEU A 207 -18.01 -16.26 -5.23
CA LEU A 207 -18.12 -15.78 -3.86
C LEU A 207 -18.14 -14.24 -3.79
N GLU A 208 -17.31 -13.56 -4.58
CA GLU A 208 -17.26 -12.09 -4.68
C GLU A 208 -18.59 -11.52 -5.15
N VAL A 209 -19.13 -12.04 -6.26
CA VAL A 209 -20.43 -11.60 -6.80
C VAL A 209 -21.54 -11.84 -5.78
N LEU A 210 -21.54 -13.01 -5.12
CA LEU A 210 -22.50 -13.34 -4.08
C LEU A 210 -22.40 -12.38 -2.89
N LEU A 211 -21.20 -12.15 -2.35
CA LEU A 211 -20.98 -11.30 -1.18
C LEU A 211 -21.32 -9.84 -1.47
N ILE A 212 -20.92 -9.31 -2.64
CA ILE A 212 -21.27 -7.94 -3.05
C ILE A 212 -22.78 -7.83 -3.22
N GLY A 213 -23.43 -8.80 -3.87
CA GLY A 213 -24.87 -8.84 -4.08
C GLY A 213 -25.65 -8.88 -2.76
N ILE A 214 -25.29 -9.79 -1.85
CA ILE A 214 -25.91 -9.88 -0.51
C ILE A 214 -25.72 -8.59 0.27
N THR A 215 -24.50 -8.04 0.29
CA THR A 215 -24.19 -6.80 1.02
C THR A 215 -24.97 -5.62 0.45
N TYR A 216 -25.09 -5.51 -0.87
CA TYR A 216 -25.88 -4.47 -1.53
C TYR A 216 -27.38 -4.59 -1.20
N LEU A 217 -27.94 -5.80 -1.32
CA LEU A 217 -29.35 -6.07 -0.98
C LEU A 217 -29.65 -5.84 0.51
N ASN A 218 -28.63 -5.97 1.37
CA ASN A 218 -28.71 -5.70 2.80
C ASN A 218 -28.26 -4.26 3.16
N ASN A 219 -28.57 -3.28 2.30
CA ASN A 219 -28.28 -1.85 2.52
C ASN A 219 -26.81 -1.54 2.87
N ASN A 220 -25.86 -2.19 2.19
CA ASN A 220 -24.41 -2.09 2.39
C ASN A 220 -23.88 -2.66 3.73
N TYR A 221 -24.67 -3.50 4.42
CA TYR A 221 -24.21 -4.23 5.62
C TYR A 221 -23.86 -5.68 5.27
N VAL A 222 -22.72 -6.19 5.76
CA VAL A 222 -22.39 -7.63 5.67
C VAL A 222 -23.07 -8.38 6.82
N PRO A 223 -24.02 -9.31 6.57
CA PRO A 223 -24.82 -9.93 7.63
C PRO A 223 -24.00 -10.69 8.69
N ILE A 224 -22.91 -11.33 8.29
CA ILE A 224 -22.05 -12.10 9.20
C ILE A 224 -21.32 -11.16 10.17
N VAL A 225 -20.90 -9.99 9.68
CA VAL A 225 -20.16 -9.01 10.49
C VAL A 225 -21.07 -8.45 11.59
N SER A 226 -22.32 -8.08 11.27
CA SER A 226 -23.28 -7.64 12.30
C SER A 226 -23.53 -8.70 13.39
N THR A 227 -23.58 -9.98 13.02
CA THR A 227 -23.81 -11.07 13.99
C THR A 227 -22.59 -11.33 14.87
N MET A 228 -21.38 -11.30 14.31
CA MET A 228 -20.14 -11.40 15.11
C MET A 228 -20.01 -10.22 16.07
N MET A 229 -20.45 -9.03 15.68
CA MET A 229 -20.34 -7.82 16.49
C MET A 229 -21.32 -7.77 17.67
N ALA A 230 -22.50 -8.37 17.53
CA ALA A 230 -23.42 -8.55 18.66
C ALA A 230 -22.80 -9.39 19.80
N SER A 231 -21.74 -10.15 19.52
CA SER A 231 -21.03 -10.99 20.50
C SER A 231 -19.78 -10.34 21.10
N THR A 232 -19.39 -9.13 20.67
CA THR A 232 -18.17 -8.45 21.15
C THR A 232 -18.51 -7.23 22.00
N THR A 233 -17.81 -7.05 23.13
CA THR A 233 -17.95 -5.89 24.03
C THR A 233 -17.14 -4.66 23.59
N ASP A 234 -16.44 -4.72 22.45
CA ASP A 234 -15.57 -3.65 21.99
C ASP A 234 -16.35 -2.49 21.32
N SER A 235 -16.32 -1.34 22.00
CA SER A 235 -16.94 -0.08 21.56
C SER A 235 -16.43 0.44 20.21
N ARG A 236 -15.18 0.14 19.81
CA ARG A 236 -14.62 0.58 18.53
C ARG A 236 -15.26 -0.17 17.36
N LEU A 237 -15.41 -1.49 17.50
CA LEU A 237 -16.07 -2.31 16.49
C LEU A 237 -17.49 -1.80 16.27
N SER A 238 -18.27 -1.62 17.34
CA SER A 238 -19.65 -1.11 17.29
C SER A 238 -19.79 0.19 16.46
N ASN A 239 -18.93 1.18 16.68
CA ASN A 239 -18.94 2.45 15.95
C ASN A 239 -18.65 2.31 14.44
N TYR A 240 -17.82 1.33 14.05
CA TYR A 240 -17.55 1.09 12.64
C TYR A 240 -18.74 0.46 11.90
N SER A 241 -19.60 -0.31 12.58
CA SER A 241 -20.78 -0.90 11.92
C SER A 241 -21.91 0.07 11.67
N SER A 242 -22.07 1.13 12.46
CA SER A 242 -23.23 2.02 12.36
C SER A 242 -23.16 3.03 11.21
N SER A 243 -22.01 3.13 10.54
CA SER A 243 -21.72 4.16 9.53
C SER A 243 -21.61 3.59 8.12
N ALA A 244 -22.69 2.97 7.62
CA ALA A 244 -22.71 2.39 6.28
C ALA A 244 -22.32 3.43 5.22
N THR A 245 -21.39 3.07 4.34
CA THR A 245 -20.99 3.96 3.26
C THR A 245 -22.05 3.94 2.16
N ILE A 246 -22.54 5.10 1.76
CA ILE A 246 -23.64 5.14 0.77
C ILE A 246 -23.10 4.85 -0.64
N ARG A 247 -22.02 5.53 -1.08
CA ARG A 247 -21.52 5.45 -2.47
C ARG A 247 -20.00 5.42 -2.64
N SER A 248 -19.23 5.72 -1.59
CA SER A 248 -17.77 5.84 -1.65
C SER A 248 -17.07 4.56 -2.12
N TRP A 249 -17.65 3.38 -1.82
CA TRP A 249 -17.13 2.09 -2.24
C TRP A 249 -17.10 1.90 -3.77
N ILE A 250 -17.97 2.58 -4.53
CA ILE A 250 -18.01 2.49 -6.00
C ILE A 250 -16.71 3.03 -6.59
N VAL A 251 -16.19 4.14 -6.05
CA VAL A 251 -14.92 4.72 -6.52
C VAL A 251 -13.78 3.73 -6.31
N ILE A 252 -13.75 3.09 -5.15
CA ILE A 252 -12.74 2.08 -4.80
C ILE A 252 -12.84 0.84 -5.70
N PHE A 253 -14.06 0.37 -5.95
CA PHE A 253 -14.33 -0.73 -6.87
C PHE A 253 -13.85 -0.42 -8.30
N MET A 254 -14.18 0.78 -8.81
CA MET A 254 -13.74 1.23 -10.13
C MET A 254 -12.22 1.36 -10.23
N LEU A 255 -11.57 1.89 -9.19
CA LEU A 255 -10.10 1.95 -9.13
C LEU A 255 -9.49 0.55 -9.20
N LEU A 256 -9.98 -0.40 -8.42
CA LEU A 256 -9.49 -1.79 -8.43
C LEU A 256 -9.68 -2.45 -9.81
N ILE A 257 -10.80 -2.19 -10.49
CA ILE A 257 -11.02 -2.64 -11.87
C ILE A 257 -9.97 -2.05 -12.82
N VAL A 258 -9.75 -0.74 -12.77
CA VAL A 258 -8.78 -0.06 -13.65
C VAL A 258 -7.38 -0.62 -13.45
N TYR A 259 -6.98 -0.86 -12.20
CA TYR A 259 -5.69 -1.49 -11.89
C TYR A 259 -5.60 -2.91 -12.42
N THR A 260 -6.62 -3.73 -12.14
CA THR A 260 -6.68 -5.13 -12.60
C THR A 260 -6.57 -5.20 -14.13
N ILE A 261 -7.29 -4.33 -14.85
CA ILE A 261 -7.22 -4.22 -16.31
C ILE A 261 -5.82 -3.82 -16.76
N CYS A 262 -5.22 -2.78 -16.16
CA CYS A 262 -3.86 -2.36 -16.49
C CYS A 262 -2.85 -3.50 -16.34
N ILE A 263 -2.87 -4.19 -15.19
CA ILE A 263 -1.97 -5.31 -14.89
C ILE A 263 -2.23 -6.48 -15.84
N TYR A 264 -3.49 -6.82 -16.11
CA TYR A 264 -3.87 -7.87 -17.06
C TYR A 264 -3.36 -7.58 -18.48
N LEU A 265 -3.52 -6.35 -18.97
CA LEU A 265 -3.05 -5.96 -20.31
C LEU A 265 -1.52 -6.12 -20.44
N ILE A 266 -0.77 -5.75 -19.41
CA ILE A 266 0.69 -5.96 -19.37
C ILE A 266 1.01 -7.45 -19.36
N HIS A 267 0.33 -8.24 -18.52
CA HIS A 267 0.57 -9.67 -18.41
C HIS A 267 0.28 -10.38 -19.73
N TYR A 268 -0.83 -10.04 -20.39
CA TYR A 268 -1.20 -10.57 -21.70
C TYR A 268 -0.17 -10.20 -22.78
N HIS A 269 0.28 -8.93 -22.81
CA HIS A 269 1.32 -8.47 -23.74
C HIS A 269 2.64 -9.23 -23.53
N ASN A 270 3.09 -9.37 -22.29
CA ASN A 270 4.31 -10.11 -21.95
C ASN A 270 4.22 -11.58 -22.39
N LYS A 271 3.07 -12.23 -22.13
CA LYS A 271 2.82 -13.61 -22.53
C LYS A 271 2.84 -13.79 -24.05
N LYS A 272 2.18 -12.89 -24.80
CA LYS A 272 2.14 -12.95 -26.27
C LYS A 272 3.52 -12.78 -26.91
N ASN A 273 4.37 -11.93 -26.33
CA ASN A 273 5.68 -11.59 -26.89
C ASN A 273 6.83 -12.40 -26.26
N TYR A 274 6.55 -13.38 -25.41
CA TYR A 274 7.58 -14.15 -24.69
C TYR A 274 8.62 -14.77 -25.63
N ALA A 275 8.18 -15.44 -26.69
CA ALA A 275 9.06 -16.08 -27.67
C ALA A 275 9.96 -15.08 -28.43
N TYR A 276 9.52 -13.82 -28.56
CA TYR A 276 10.36 -12.75 -29.11
C TYR A 276 11.42 -12.32 -28.09
N TYR A 277 11.04 -12.14 -26.83
CA TYR A 277 11.99 -11.75 -25.77
C TYR A 277 13.07 -12.81 -25.54
N GLU A 278 12.71 -14.08 -25.57
CA GLU A 278 13.64 -15.21 -25.46
C GLU A 278 14.71 -15.22 -26.57
N LYS A 279 14.36 -14.77 -27.78
CA LYS A 279 15.30 -14.70 -28.92
C LYS A 279 16.22 -13.48 -28.91
N VAL A 280 15.79 -12.37 -28.31
CA VAL A 280 16.46 -11.06 -28.44
C VAL A 280 17.22 -10.66 -27.17
N MET A 281 16.82 -11.17 -26.00
CA MET A 281 17.47 -10.88 -24.73
C MET A 281 18.61 -11.85 -24.44
N ASN A 282 19.65 -11.37 -23.77
CA ASN A 282 20.64 -12.29 -23.17
C ASN A 282 20.05 -12.96 -21.92
N GLU A 283 20.71 -14.02 -21.45
CA GLU A 283 20.29 -14.83 -20.30
C GLU A 283 19.97 -13.98 -19.05
N SER A 284 20.86 -13.04 -18.70
CA SER A 284 20.68 -12.17 -17.53
C SER A 284 19.50 -11.20 -17.67
N GLU A 285 19.18 -10.77 -18.88
CA GLU A 285 18.05 -9.90 -19.17
C GLU A 285 16.73 -10.68 -19.18
N LEU A 286 16.75 -11.91 -19.69
CA LEU A 286 15.63 -12.83 -19.69
C LEU A 286 15.25 -13.24 -18.26
N GLU A 287 16.22 -13.59 -17.42
CA GLU A 287 15.99 -13.92 -16.00
C GLU A 287 15.34 -12.75 -15.25
N ARG A 288 15.82 -11.51 -15.49
CA ARG A 288 15.20 -10.31 -14.91
C ARG A 288 13.79 -10.06 -15.42
N PHE A 289 13.53 -10.35 -16.69
CA PHE A 289 12.20 -10.25 -17.27
C PHE A 289 11.25 -11.29 -16.66
N GLN A 290 11.69 -12.54 -16.48
CA GLN A 290 10.92 -13.60 -15.83
C GLN A 290 10.56 -13.22 -14.39
N ASN A 291 11.54 -12.81 -13.58
CA ASN A 291 11.31 -12.33 -12.21
C ASN A 291 10.25 -11.21 -12.14
N LYS A 292 10.32 -10.25 -13.07
CA LYS A 292 9.31 -9.18 -13.20
C LYS A 292 7.94 -9.70 -13.57
N ASN A 293 7.87 -10.66 -14.49
CA ASN A 293 6.64 -11.24 -14.97
C ASN A 293 5.97 -12.15 -13.91
N ASP A 294 6.76 -12.83 -13.08
CA ASP A 294 6.27 -13.61 -11.95
C ASP A 294 5.69 -12.70 -10.88
N PHE A 295 6.38 -11.59 -10.57
CA PHE A 295 5.85 -10.57 -9.67
C PHE A 295 4.56 -9.93 -10.22
N LEU A 296 4.52 -9.61 -11.52
CA LEU A 296 3.31 -9.12 -12.20
C LEU A 296 2.15 -10.11 -12.09
N SER A 297 2.42 -11.40 -12.29
CA SER A 297 1.42 -12.47 -12.17
C SER A 297 0.92 -12.62 -10.74
N LEU A 298 1.80 -12.45 -9.75
CA LEU A 298 1.41 -12.43 -8.33
C LEU A 298 0.48 -11.25 -8.04
N VAL A 299 0.86 -10.03 -8.45
CA VAL A 299 0.05 -8.82 -8.22
C VAL A 299 -1.32 -8.93 -8.90
N LEU A 300 -1.40 -9.50 -10.10
CA LEU A 300 -2.69 -9.76 -10.75
C LEU A 300 -3.61 -10.67 -9.91
N ILE A 301 -3.06 -11.71 -9.29
CA ILE A 301 -3.85 -12.61 -8.43
C ILE A 301 -4.23 -11.90 -7.13
N ILE A 302 -3.33 -11.07 -6.57
CA ILE A 302 -3.65 -10.22 -5.41
C ILE A 302 -4.84 -9.32 -5.74
N ASP A 303 -4.80 -8.61 -6.87
CA ASP A 303 -5.89 -7.71 -7.31
C ASP A 303 -7.22 -8.45 -7.42
N ILE A 304 -7.24 -9.66 -7.99
CA ILE A 304 -8.43 -10.51 -8.07
C ILE A 304 -8.94 -10.84 -6.66
N ILE A 305 -8.07 -11.32 -5.77
CA ILE A 305 -8.47 -11.65 -4.39
C ILE A 305 -8.94 -10.39 -3.63
N SER A 306 -8.39 -9.21 -3.93
CA SER A 306 -8.77 -7.95 -3.27
C SER A 306 -10.23 -7.54 -3.52
N PHE A 307 -10.91 -8.11 -4.52
CA PHE A 307 -12.35 -7.88 -4.69
C PHE A 307 -13.18 -8.40 -3.50
N LEU A 308 -12.66 -9.38 -2.74
CA LEU A 308 -13.27 -9.81 -1.47
C LEU A 308 -13.28 -8.72 -0.37
N ILE A 309 -12.47 -7.66 -0.53
CA ILE A 309 -12.42 -6.52 0.41
C ILE A 309 -13.53 -5.50 0.07
N ILE A 310 -14.15 -5.57 -1.12
CA ILE A 310 -15.17 -4.60 -1.55
C ILE A 310 -16.42 -4.62 -0.64
N PRO A 311 -16.99 -5.78 -0.25
CA PRO A 311 -18.08 -5.81 0.74
C PRO A 311 -17.74 -5.08 2.05
N MET A 312 -16.49 -5.18 2.51
CA MET A 312 -16.05 -4.48 3.72
C MET A 312 -15.93 -2.96 3.48
N ASN A 313 -15.54 -2.53 2.27
CA ASN A 313 -15.55 -1.13 1.87
C ASN A 313 -16.96 -0.55 1.76
N MET A 314 -17.96 -1.38 1.42
CA MET A 314 -19.37 -0.97 1.42
C MET A 314 -19.83 -0.63 2.84
N MET A 315 -19.37 -1.39 3.84
CA MET A 315 -19.66 -1.12 5.24
C MET A 315 -18.91 0.10 5.76
N ILE A 316 -17.59 0.17 5.57
CA ILE A 316 -16.72 1.16 6.23
C ILE A 316 -15.72 1.74 5.22
N THR A 317 -15.68 3.08 5.08
CA THR A 317 -14.78 3.75 4.13
C THR A 317 -13.31 3.49 4.44
N HIS A 318 -12.93 3.40 5.72
CA HIS A 318 -11.54 3.18 6.14
C HIS A 318 -10.92 1.86 5.65
N MET A 319 -11.72 0.89 5.18
CA MET A 319 -11.22 -0.32 4.54
C MET A 319 -10.58 -0.05 3.16
N ASN A 320 -10.75 1.16 2.63
CA ASN A 320 -10.12 1.61 1.39
C ASN A 320 -8.58 1.59 1.48
N ARG A 321 -8.05 1.70 2.71
CA ARG A 321 -6.62 1.69 3.02
C ARG A 321 -5.96 0.43 2.48
N LEU A 322 -6.62 -0.73 2.59
CA LEU A 322 -6.07 -1.99 2.08
C LEU A 322 -5.90 -1.97 0.56
N ILE A 323 -6.88 -1.45 -0.19
CA ILE A 323 -6.81 -1.34 -1.66
C ILE A 323 -5.81 -0.26 -2.08
N ARG A 324 -5.79 0.88 -1.39
CA ARG A 324 -4.79 1.93 -1.58
C ARG A 324 -3.37 1.38 -1.42
N ASN A 325 -3.13 0.60 -0.37
CA ASN A 325 -1.83 0.02 -0.06
C ASN A 325 -1.35 -0.94 -1.15
N ILE A 326 -2.27 -1.66 -1.81
CA ILE A 326 -1.96 -2.52 -2.96
C ILE A 326 -1.64 -1.70 -4.21
N ALA A 327 -2.18 -0.48 -4.34
CA ALA A 327 -1.90 0.38 -5.47
C ALA A 327 -0.42 0.74 -5.65
N MET A 328 0.35 0.79 -4.56
CA MET A 328 1.81 0.95 -4.66
C MET A 328 2.48 -0.22 -5.41
N LEU A 329 2.01 -1.45 -5.20
CA LEU A 329 2.48 -2.64 -5.92
C LEU A 329 2.10 -2.59 -7.41
N GLN A 330 0.89 -2.12 -7.71
CA GLN A 330 0.41 -1.98 -9.07
C GLN A 330 1.25 -0.96 -9.85
N TYR A 331 1.54 0.21 -9.26
CA TYR A 331 2.44 1.20 -9.88
C TYR A 331 3.85 0.65 -10.10
N LEU A 332 4.40 -0.11 -9.14
CA LEU A 332 5.69 -0.80 -9.29
C LEU A 332 5.69 -1.74 -10.49
N CYS A 333 4.63 -2.56 -10.66
CA CYS A 333 4.47 -3.46 -11.78
C CYS A 333 4.35 -2.71 -13.12
N ILE A 334 3.53 -1.65 -13.18
CA ILE A 334 3.31 -0.85 -14.39
C ILE A 334 4.63 -0.23 -14.85
N PHE A 335 5.32 0.51 -13.97
CA PHE A 335 6.56 1.20 -14.35
C PHE A 335 7.71 0.24 -14.64
N SER A 336 7.80 -0.89 -13.93
CA SER A 336 8.86 -1.89 -14.17
C SER A 336 8.71 -2.65 -15.49
N ASN A 337 7.49 -2.73 -16.03
CA ASN A 337 7.20 -3.39 -17.31
C ASN A 337 7.03 -2.41 -18.48
N TYR A 338 6.90 -1.11 -18.20
CA TYR A 338 6.64 -0.06 -19.19
C TYR A 338 7.59 -0.07 -20.40
N LYS A 339 8.88 -0.42 -20.18
CA LYS A 339 9.89 -0.47 -21.24
C LYS A 339 9.70 -1.60 -22.26
N TYR A 340 8.95 -2.64 -21.93
CA TYR A 340 8.71 -3.80 -22.81
C TYR A 340 7.52 -3.57 -23.75
N ILE A 341 6.77 -2.49 -23.54
CA ILE A 341 5.60 -2.11 -24.32
C ILE A 341 6.03 -1.14 -25.42
N SER A 342 5.51 -1.35 -26.63
CA SER A 342 5.89 -0.55 -27.80
C SER A 342 5.71 0.96 -27.55
N ARG A 343 6.74 1.75 -27.90
CA ARG A 343 6.75 3.21 -27.67
C ARG A 343 5.58 3.94 -28.31
N LYS A 344 5.09 3.45 -29.46
CA LYS A 344 3.97 4.01 -30.24
C LYS A 344 2.66 3.23 -30.06
N GLY A 345 2.62 2.25 -29.16
CA GLY A 345 1.44 1.42 -28.96
C GLY A 345 0.35 2.15 -28.19
N VAL A 346 -0.90 2.03 -28.65
CA VAL A 346 -2.11 2.51 -27.94
C VAL A 346 -2.14 2.03 -26.48
N GLN A 347 -1.68 0.79 -26.23
CA GLN A 347 -1.54 0.22 -24.89
C GLN A 347 -0.69 1.09 -23.96
N ARG A 348 0.40 1.67 -24.46
CA ARG A 348 1.31 2.51 -23.64
C ARG A 348 0.64 3.81 -23.23
N VAL A 349 -0.11 4.43 -24.14
CA VAL A 349 -0.89 5.64 -23.87
C VAL A 349 -2.00 5.32 -22.87
N PHE A 350 -2.71 4.21 -23.05
CA PHE A 350 -3.74 3.75 -22.13
C PHE A 350 -3.21 3.50 -20.73
N LEU A 351 -2.06 2.83 -20.58
CA LEU A 351 -1.46 2.57 -19.27
C LEU A 351 -1.02 3.86 -18.55
N MET A 352 -0.38 4.79 -19.27
CA MET A 352 0.02 6.08 -18.67
C MET A 352 -1.19 6.94 -18.34
N GLY A 353 -2.19 6.98 -19.22
CA GLY A 353 -3.46 7.64 -18.95
C GLY A 353 -4.17 7.03 -17.73
N GLY A 354 -4.17 5.70 -17.63
CA GLY A 354 -4.68 4.95 -16.48
C GLY A 354 -4.01 5.36 -15.18
N VAL A 355 -2.67 5.42 -15.14
CA VAL A 355 -1.91 5.90 -13.96
C VAL A 355 -2.30 7.34 -13.58
N VAL A 356 -2.39 8.24 -14.55
CA VAL A 356 -2.76 9.65 -14.29
C VAL A 356 -4.19 9.72 -13.72
N VAL A 357 -5.13 9.01 -14.35
CA VAL A 357 -6.53 8.94 -13.90
C VAL A 357 -6.61 8.36 -12.49
N THR A 358 -5.93 7.25 -12.19
CA THR A 358 -5.98 6.64 -10.86
C THR A 358 -5.39 7.56 -9.79
N VAL A 359 -4.30 8.27 -10.07
CA VAL A 359 -3.72 9.26 -9.13
C VAL A 359 -4.69 10.42 -8.87
N ILE A 360 -5.31 10.97 -9.92
CA ILE A 360 -6.29 12.06 -9.79
C ILE A 360 -7.51 11.59 -8.99
N VAL A 361 -8.08 10.44 -9.33
CA VAL A 361 -9.25 9.89 -8.65
C VAL A 361 -8.95 9.61 -7.18
N TRP A 362 -7.81 9.00 -6.87
CA TRP A 362 -7.38 8.80 -5.48
C TRP A 362 -7.24 10.13 -4.71
N ARG A 363 -6.62 11.15 -5.34
CA ARG A 363 -6.44 12.46 -4.71
C ARG A 363 -7.78 13.14 -4.43
N ILE A 364 -8.71 13.09 -5.38
CA ILE A 364 -10.05 13.64 -5.20
C ILE A 364 -10.77 12.87 -4.09
N PHE A 365 -10.75 11.54 -4.17
CA PHE A 365 -11.42 10.69 -3.20
C PHE A 365 -10.90 10.87 -1.77
N GLU A 366 -9.58 10.82 -1.56
CA GLU A 366 -9.01 10.93 -0.21
C GLU A 366 -9.12 12.34 0.37
N PHE A 367 -8.89 13.40 -0.42
CA PHE A 367 -8.79 14.77 0.13
C PHE A 367 -10.06 15.62 0.00
N HIS A 368 -11.11 15.10 -0.65
CA HIS A 368 -12.40 15.79 -0.75
C HIS A 368 -13.58 14.95 -0.22
N TYR A 369 -13.50 13.62 -0.28
CA TYR A 369 -14.60 12.75 0.15
C TYR A 369 -14.31 12.00 1.46
N ASN A 370 -13.08 11.54 1.67
CA ASN A 370 -12.74 10.71 2.84
C ASN A 370 -12.15 11.54 3.99
N SER A 371 -11.24 12.47 3.67
CA SER A 371 -10.57 13.37 4.62
C SER A 371 -10.57 14.78 4.07
N ASP A 372 -10.56 15.78 4.94
CA ASP A 372 -10.40 17.18 4.51
C ASP A 372 -8.95 17.47 4.11
N TYR A 373 -8.75 18.15 2.98
CA TYR A 373 -7.44 18.59 2.50
C TYR A 373 -6.63 19.33 3.56
N GLU A 374 -7.29 20.19 4.34
CA GLU A 374 -6.68 20.94 5.45
C GLU A 374 -6.17 20.02 6.56
N GLN A 375 -6.80 18.87 6.81
CA GLN A 375 -6.40 17.96 7.89
C GLN A 375 -5.24 17.04 7.51
N VAL A 376 -4.98 16.82 6.21
CA VAL A 376 -4.02 15.82 5.74
C VAL A 376 -2.87 16.43 4.95
N VAL A 377 -3.13 17.36 4.03
CA VAL A 377 -2.09 17.91 3.15
C VAL A 377 -1.39 19.11 3.78
N VAL A 378 -2.17 20.04 4.33
CA VAL A 378 -1.63 21.26 4.95
C VAL A 378 -0.66 20.97 6.10
N PRO A 379 -0.90 20.00 7.00
CA PRO A 379 0.01 19.76 8.12
C PRO A 379 1.33 19.12 7.70
N VAL A 380 1.36 18.43 6.56
CA VAL A 380 2.59 17.90 5.95
C VAL A 380 3.42 19.04 5.35
N LEU A 381 2.78 20.03 4.74
CA LEU A 381 3.45 21.12 4.04
C LEU A 381 3.80 22.32 4.92
N ARG A 382 3.09 22.54 6.03
CA ARG A 382 3.41 23.58 7.00
C ARG A 382 4.34 23.10 8.11
N GLY A 383 4.19 21.83 8.51
CA GLY A 383 4.85 21.26 9.68
C GLY A 383 4.51 22.01 10.97
N LEU A 384 3.25 22.40 11.11
CA LEU A 384 2.71 23.06 12.31
C LEU A 384 1.63 22.16 12.90
N TYR A 385 1.49 22.20 14.23
CA TYR A 385 0.36 21.57 14.90
C TYR A 385 -0.94 22.24 14.45
N PHE A 386 -1.97 21.44 14.19
CA PHE A 386 -3.31 21.94 13.84
C PHE A 386 -3.95 22.79 14.96
N TYR A 387 -3.36 22.80 16.16
CA TYR A 387 -3.86 23.47 17.37
C TYR A 387 -2.98 24.62 17.85
N GLU A 388 -2.04 25.12 17.03
CA GLU A 388 -1.26 26.35 17.29
C GLU A 388 -1.82 27.57 16.56
#